data_AF-A0A6L7KLS3-F1
#
_entry.id   AF-A0A6L7KLS3-F1
#
_cell.length_a   1.000
_cell.length_b   1.000
_cell.length_c   1.000
_cell.angle_alpha   90.00
_cell.angle_beta   90.00
_cell.angle_gamma   90.00
#
_symmetry.space_group_name_H-M   'P 1'
#
loop_
_entity.id
_entity.type
_entity.pdbx_description
1 polymer ?
#
loop_
_entity_poly.entity_id
_entity_poly.type
_entity_poly.pdbx_seq_one_letter_code
_entity_poly.pdbx_strand_id
1 'polypeptide(L)'
;MKQILLGAAGSGLVILAIVIWGWISSGNLVSALGGVSKDQLQAHLDEEPAEQPEIAEMLANAVILTDQECRVFGPNWKRYEKMDGRFPLGAGQTKDTREEDRTFTVGQDGGAYQHKLTWNEMPQHTHSFDGSRGERVVDDWDNEWGHRNERRETEPAGKGDPHNNMPPYVVVNFCHLEKETQTD
;
A
#
# COMPACT_ATOMS: atom_id res chain seq x y z
N MET A 1 -19.82 -4.93 49.12
CA MET A 1 -18.85 -5.18 48.03
C MET A 1 -19.64 -5.46 46.77
N LYS A 2 -19.55 -4.56 45.77
CA LYS A 2 -20.35 -4.60 44.55
C LYS A 2 -19.80 -5.67 43.60
N GLN A 3 -20.64 -6.63 43.22
CA GLN A 3 -20.36 -7.53 42.09
C GLN A 3 -20.37 -6.69 40.81
N ILE A 4 -19.24 -6.69 40.10
CA ILE A 4 -19.17 -6.12 38.75
C ILE A 4 -19.62 -7.26 37.82
N LEU A 5 -20.85 -7.17 37.30
CA LEU A 5 -21.27 -7.97 36.15
C LEU A 5 -20.44 -7.52 34.94
N LEU A 6 -19.49 -8.36 34.49
CA LEU A 6 -18.97 -8.27 33.13
C LEU A 6 -19.93 -9.04 32.22
N GLY A 7 -20.64 -8.31 31.36
CA GLY A 7 -21.42 -8.90 30.28
C GLY A 7 -20.50 -9.55 29.23
N ALA A 8 -20.98 -10.62 28.62
CA ALA A 8 -20.27 -11.53 27.71
C ALA A 8 -19.52 -10.86 26.53
N ALA A 9 -19.78 -9.59 26.21
CA ALA A 9 -19.07 -8.85 25.17
C ALA A 9 -17.70 -8.28 25.63
N GLY A 10 -17.44 -8.19 26.94
CA GLY A 10 -16.20 -7.61 27.48
C GLY A 10 -15.03 -8.58 27.60
N SER A 11 -15.30 -9.89 27.57
CA SER A 11 -14.32 -10.94 27.88
C SER A 11 -13.30 -11.15 26.75
N GLY A 12 -13.74 -11.08 25.49
CA GLY A 12 -12.88 -11.36 24.33
C GLY A 12 -11.75 -10.35 24.13
N LEU A 13 -12.00 -9.07 24.39
CA LEU A 13 -10.98 -8.01 24.28
C LEU A 13 -9.91 -8.11 25.37
N VAL A 14 -10.27 -8.59 26.56
CA VAL A 14 -9.33 -8.80 27.66
C VAL A 14 -8.42 -9.99 27.37
N ILE A 15 -8.95 -11.06 26.75
CA ILE A 15 -8.16 -12.22 26.33
C ILE A 15 -7.19 -11.84 25.20
N LEU A 16 -7.62 -11.04 24.22
CA LEU A 16 -6.76 -10.57 23.13
C LEU A 16 -5.59 -9.73 23.66
N ALA A 17 -5.82 -8.86 24.64
CA ALA A 17 -4.78 -8.08 25.27
C ALA A 17 -3.78 -8.95 26.06
N ILE A 18 -4.25 -10.00 26.74
CA ILE A 18 -3.42 -10.92 27.52
C ILE A 18 -2.56 -11.82 26.60
N VAL A 19 -3.11 -12.30 25.48
CA VAL A 19 -2.36 -13.11 24.51
C VAL A 19 -1.28 -12.29 23.82
N ILE A 20 -1.58 -11.03 23.44
CA ILE A 20 -0.61 -10.14 22.81
C ILE A 20 0.49 -9.70 23.81
N TRP A 21 0.16 -9.44 25.08
CA TRP A 21 1.15 -9.06 26.10
C TRP A 21 1.97 -10.23 26.67
N GLY A 22 1.42 -11.45 26.67
CA GLY A 22 2.10 -12.65 27.15
C GLY A 22 3.25 -13.09 26.25
N TRP A 23 3.17 -12.81 24.94
CA TRP A 23 4.27 -13.05 23.99
C TRP A 23 5.45 -12.07 24.16
N ILE A 24 5.22 -10.89 24.73
CA ILE A 24 6.24 -9.81 24.81
C ILE A 24 6.93 -9.76 26.18
N SER A 25 6.22 -10.11 27.27
CA SER A 25 6.77 -10.04 28.62
C SER A 25 7.01 -11.44 29.17
N SER A 26 8.26 -11.74 29.52
CA SER A 26 8.70 -13.00 30.14
C SER A 26 8.06 -13.21 31.53
N GLY A 27 6.79 -13.60 31.53
CA GLY A 27 6.16 -14.47 32.53
C GLY A 27 5.93 -13.93 33.94
N ASN A 28 5.36 -12.73 34.13
CA ASN A 28 5.07 -12.26 35.49
C ASN A 28 3.77 -11.45 35.70
N LEU A 29 2.64 -11.89 35.13
CA LEU A 29 1.32 -11.26 35.31
C LEU A 29 0.34 -12.05 36.21
N VAL A 30 0.74 -13.21 36.75
CA VAL A 30 -0.15 -14.10 37.51
C VAL A 30 -0.54 -13.53 38.89
N SER A 31 0.15 -12.50 39.40
CA SER A 31 -0.13 -11.95 40.73
C SER A 31 -1.15 -10.80 40.79
N ALA A 32 -1.65 -10.26 39.66
CA ALA A 32 -2.46 -9.04 39.68
C ALA A 32 -3.98 -9.23 39.41
N LEU A 33 -4.43 -10.43 39.03
CA LEU A 33 -5.83 -10.64 38.57
C LEU A 33 -6.59 -11.79 39.27
N GLY A 34 -6.20 -12.13 40.50
CA GLY A 34 -7.11 -12.88 41.38
C GLY A 34 -7.41 -14.32 40.96
N GLY A 35 -6.37 -15.15 40.79
CA GLY A 35 -6.52 -16.59 41.04
C GLY A 35 -6.82 -17.50 39.86
N VAL A 36 -6.40 -17.15 38.63
CA VAL A 36 -6.37 -18.14 37.54
C VAL A 36 -5.04 -18.91 37.64
N SER A 37 -5.10 -20.23 37.84
CA SER A 37 -3.88 -21.06 37.89
C SER A 37 -3.27 -21.21 36.49
N LYS A 38 -1.96 -21.53 36.41
CA LYS A 38 -1.31 -21.84 35.13
C LYS A 38 -2.02 -22.97 34.39
N ASP A 39 -2.56 -23.94 35.12
CA ASP A 39 -3.27 -25.08 34.56
C ASP A 39 -4.64 -24.68 33.98
N GLN A 40 -5.31 -23.68 34.57
CA GLN A 40 -6.55 -23.13 34.02
C GLN A 40 -6.30 -22.27 32.78
N LEU A 41 -5.20 -21.52 32.74
CA LEU A 41 -4.76 -20.79 31.55
C LEU A 41 -4.32 -21.74 30.44
N GLN A 42 -3.59 -22.80 30.79
CA GLN A 42 -3.14 -23.81 29.85
C GLN A 42 -4.33 -24.60 29.29
N ALA A 43 -5.30 -24.99 30.11
CA ALA A 43 -6.53 -25.64 29.65
C ALA A 43 -7.33 -24.76 28.66
N HIS A 44 -7.34 -23.43 28.86
CA HIS A 44 -8.02 -22.50 27.95
C HIS A 44 -7.20 -22.18 26.67
N LEU A 45 -5.88 -22.41 26.70
CA LEU A 45 -4.99 -22.34 25.54
C LEU A 45 -4.96 -23.67 24.75
N ASP A 46 -5.23 -24.78 25.44
CA ASP A 46 -5.33 -26.15 24.88
C ASP A 46 -6.75 -26.47 24.39
N GLU A 47 -7.74 -25.60 24.65
CA GLU A 47 -9.04 -25.63 23.98
C GLU A 47 -8.82 -25.43 22.48
N GLU A 48 -9.04 -26.51 21.70
CA GLU A 48 -8.86 -26.44 20.25
C GLU A 48 -9.74 -25.31 19.66
N PRO A 49 -9.23 -24.55 18.67
CA PRO A 49 -9.94 -23.42 18.05
C PRO A 49 -11.27 -23.81 17.37
N ALA A 50 -11.65 -25.09 17.40
CA ALA A 50 -12.91 -25.61 16.89
C ALA A 50 -14.15 -25.17 17.69
N GLU A 51 -14.02 -24.72 18.94
CA GLU A 51 -15.20 -24.32 19.76
C GLU A 51 -15.55 -22.82 19.69
N GLN A 52 -14.87 -22.02 18.88
CA GLN A 52 -15.19 -20.60 18.66
C GLN A 52 -15.56 -20.33 17.19
N PRO A 53 -16.76 -20.76 16.74
CA PRO A 53 -17.18 -20.66 15.34
C PRO A 53 -17.15 -19.23 14.79
N GLU A 54 -17.36 -18.22 15.64
CA GLU A 54 -17.29 -16.81 15.27
C GLU A 54 -15.88 -16.36 14.85
N ILE A 55 -14.83 -16.88 15.49
CA ILE A 55 -13.43 -16.56 15.15
C ILE A 55 -13.03 -17.26 13.84
N ALA A 56 -13.43 -18.52 13.68
CA ALA A 56 -13.20 -19.26 12.44
C ALA A 56 -13.88 -18.57 11.24
N GLU A 57 -15.12 -18.10 11.41
CA GLU A 57 -15.85 -17.38 10.37
C GLU A 57 -15.23 -16.01 10.06
N MET A 58 -14.77 -15.27 11.08
CA MET A 58 -14.05 -14.01 10.90
C MET A 58 -12.77 -14.20 10.07
N LEU A 59 -11.95 -15.21 10.41
CA LEU A 59 -10.70 -15.50 9.70
C LEU A 59 -10.94 -16.01 8.27
N ALA A 60 -12.05 -16.71 8.04
CA ALA A 60 -12.41 -17.22 6.71
C ALA A 60 -12.73 -16.12 5.68
N ASN A 61 -12.96 -14.88 6.13
CA ASN A 61 -13.21 -13.73 5.25
C ASN A 61 -12.09 -12.67 5.34
N ALA A 62 -11.03 -12.94 6.10
CA ALA A 62 -9.93 -12.00 6.31
C ALA A 62 -8.79 -12.20 5.30
N VAL A 63 -8.15 -11.09 4.95
CA VAL A 63 -6.81 -11.09 4.34
C VAL A 63 -5.84 -10.54 5.38
N ILE A 64 -4.79 -11.29 5.69
CA ILE A 64 -3.76 -10.91 6.66
C ILE A 64 -2.46 -10.52 5.94
N LEU A 65 -1.72 -9.58 6.51
CA LEU A 65 -0.38 -9.19 6.06
C LEU A 65 0.64 -9.79 7.02
N THR A 66 1.66 -10.45 6.50
CA THR A 66 2.70 -11.09 7.32
C THR A 66 4.04 -11.16 6.59
N ASP A 67 5.13 -11.21 7.35
CA ASP A 67 6.47 -11.52 6.85
C ASP A 67 6.73 -13.04 6.74
N GLN A 68 5.84 -13.87 7.30
CA GLN A 68 5.90 -15.33 7.23
C GLN A 68 5.20 -15.86 5.98
N GLU A 69 5.53 -17.09 5.59
CA GLU A 69 4.79 -17.79 4.55
C GLU A 69 3.39 -18.18 5.03
N CYS A 70 2.38 -18.08 4.16
CA CYS A 70 0.98 -18.32 4.52
C CYS A 70 0.72 -19.70 5.14
N ARG A 71 1.48 -20.73 4.73
CA ARG A 71 1.35 -22.10 5.24
C ARG A 71 1.59 -22.24 6.75
N VAL A 72 2.25 -21.28 7.39
CA VAL A 72 2.50 -21.28 8.84
C VAL A 72 1.19 -21.20 9.63
N PHE A 73 0.13 -20.60 9.07
CA PHE A 73 -1.18 -20.50 9.71
C PHE A 73 -2.06 -21.74 9.49
N GLY A 74 -1.64 -22.68 8.63
CA GLY A 74 -2.35 -23.93 8.35
C GLY A 74 -2.35 -24.32 6.87
N PRO A 75 -2.75 -25.55 6.53
CA PRO A 75 -2.68 -26.08 5.16
C PRO A 75 -3.62 -25.37 4.17
N ASN A 76 -4.71 -24.79 4.68
CA ASN A 76 -5.74 -24.10 3.90
C ASN A 76 -5.45 -22.60 3.72
N TRP A 77 -4.37 -22.09 4.30
CA TRP A 77 -3.95 -20.71 4.10
C TRP A 77 -3.13 -20.58 2.83
N LYS A 78 -3.59 -19.73 1.91
CA LYS A 78 -2.96 -19.49 0.61
C LYS A 78 -2.53 -18.04 0.47
N ARG A 79 -1.58 -17.80 -0.44
CA ARG A 79 -1.23 -16.44 -0.83
C ARG A 79 -2.41 -15.84 -1.59
N TYR A 80 -2.78 -14.61 -1.24
CA TYR A 80 -3.79 -13.87 -1.96
C TYR A 80 -3.18 -13.24 -3.21
N GLU A 81 -3.04 -14.06 -4.26
CA GLU A 81 -2.29 -13.74 -5.49
C GLU A 81 -2.76 -12.45 -6.19
N LYS A 82 -4.03 -12.07 -5.99
CA LYS A 82 -4.56 -10.81 -6.52
C LYS A 82 -3.78 -9.59 -6.04
N MET A 83 -3.13 -9.66 -4.88
CA MET A 83 -2.32 -8.58 -4.30
C MET A 83 -0.83 -8.63 -4.67
N ASP A 84 -0.38 -9.61 -5.45
CA ASP A 84 1.03 -9.75 -5.82
C ASP A 84 1.52 -8.50 -6.57
N GLY A 85 2.50 -7.80 -5.99
CA GLY A 85 3.06 -6.57 -6.55
C GLY A 85 2.11 -5.36 -6.54
N ARG A 86 0.99 -5.43 -5.79
CA ARG A 86 -0.03 -4.36 -5.77
C ARG A 86 -0.06 -3.60 -4.46
N PHE A 87 -0.44 -2.34 -4.56
CA PHE A 87 -0.72 -1.48 -3.42
C PHE A 87 -2.18 -1.65 -2.99
N PRO A 88 -2.49 -1.95 -1.71
CA PRO A 88 -3.86 -2.06 -1.24
C PRO A 88 -4.54 -0.69 -1.23
N LEU A 89 -5.68 -0.60 -1.89
CA LEU A 89 -6.50 0.61 -1.92
C LEU A 89 -7.88 0.32 -1.32
N GLY A 90 -8.31 1.15 -0.38
CA GLY A 90 -9.62 1.01 0.27
C GLY A 90 -10.76 1.22 -0.72
N ALA A 91 -11.75 0.32 -0.69
CA ALA A 91 -12.99 0.49 -1.44
C ALA A 91 -13.84 1.62 -0.82
N GLY A 92 -14.61 2.31 -1.66
CA GLY A 92 -15.48 3.41 -1.26
C GLY A 92 -15.41 4.60 -2.19
N GLN A 93 -16.12 5.66 -1.81
CA GLN A 93 -16.09 6.95 -2.48
C GLN A 93 -15.17 7.89 -1.72
N THR A 94 -14.30 8.60 -2.43
CA THR A 94 -13.35 9.55 -1.85
C THR A 94 -13.11 10.72 -2.79
N LYS A 95 -12.57 11.81 -2.24
CA LYS A 95 -12.09 12.97 -2.99
C LYS A 95 -10.61 13.15 -2.75
N ASP A 96 -9.86 13.49 -3.79
CA ASP A 96 -8.46 13.89 -3.64
C ASP A 96 -8.34 15.35 -3.13
N THR A 97 -7.11 15.82 -2.94
CA THR A 97 -6.83 17.20 -2.49
C THR A 97 -7.21 18.27 -3.52
N ARG A 98 -7.54 17.87 -4.75
CA ARG A 98 -8.04 18.70 -5.84
C ARG A 98 -9.56 18.52 -6.03
N GLU A 99 -10.23 17.90 -5.06
CA GLU A 99 -11.67 17.61 -5.02
C GLU A 99 -12.17 16.65 -6.11
N GLU A 100 -11.28 15.89 -6.73
CA GLU A 100 -11.64 14.90 -7.75
C GLU A 100 -12.38 13.71 -7.11
N ASP A 101 -13.63 13.48 -7.52
CA ASP A 101 -14.43 12.33 -7.07
C ASP A 101 -13.91 11.02 -7.67
N ARG A 102 -13.62 10.06 -6.79
CA ARG A 102 -13.21 8.71 -7.16
C ARG A 102 -14.05 7.69 -6.40
N THR A 103 -14.45 6.62 -7.10
CA THR A 103 -15.13 5.47 -6.51
C THR A 103 -14.32 4.22 -6.80
N PHE A 104 -13.99 3.46 -5.75
CA PHE A 104 -13.28 2.19 -5.85
C PHE A 104 -14.19 1.07 -5.36
N THR A 105 -14.36 0.03 -6.16
CA THR A 105 -15.11 -1.17 -5.77
C THR A 105 -14.16 -2.34 -5.51
N VAL A 106 -14.57 -3.24 -4.61
CA VAL A 106 -13.76 -4.40 -4.23
C VAL A 106 -13.43 -5.22 -5.48
N GLY A 107 -12.15 -5.50 -5.65
CA GLY A 107 -11.64 -6.31 -6.76
C GLY A 107 -11.29 -5.52 -8.02
N GLN A 108 -11.52 -4.20 -8.08
CA GLN A 108 -10.91 -3.35 -9.09
C GLN A 108 -9.39 -3.33 -8.91
N ASP A 109 -8.68 -3.16 -10.02
CA ASP A 109 -7.24 -3.04 -10.05
C ASP A 109 -6.76 -1.96 -11.04
N GLY A 110 -5.52 -1.51 -10.87
CA GLY A 110 -4.94 -0.43 -11.66
C GLY A 110 -3.54 -0.05 -11.16
N GLY A 111 -3.03 1.08 -11.65
CA GLY A 111 -1.68 1.58 -11.35
C GLY A 111 -0.63 1.18 -12.39
N ALA A 112 0.59 1.70 -12.23
CA ALA A 112 1.71 1.44 -13.12
C ALA A 112 3.05 1.54 -12.36
N TYR A 113 3.99 0.63 -12.67
CA TYR A 113 5.34 0.65 -12.09
C TYR A 113 6.21 1.79 -12.62
N GLN A 114 6.04 2.13 -13.90
CA GLN A 114 6.74 3.23 -14.55
C GLN A 114 5.73 4.14 -15.24
N HIS A 115 6.06 5.43 -15.31
CA HIS A 115 5.30 6.42 -16.04
C HIS A 115 6.18 7.09 -17.09
N LYS A 116 5.64 7.24 -18.31
CA LYS A 116 6.30 8.00 -19.36
C LYS A 116 5.45 9.24 -19.62
N LEU A 117 6.06 10.41 -19.41
CA LEU A 117 5.40 11.69 -19.66
C LEU A 117 4.88 11.76 -21.10
N THR A 118 3.62 12.14 -21.22
CA THR A 118 2.95 12.44 -22.48
C THR A 118 2.99 13.93 -22.74
N TRP A 119 2.74 14.32 -24.00
CA TRP A 119 2.65 15.73 -24.38
C TRP A 119 1.62 16.51 -23.54
N ASN A 120 0.46 15.91 -23.27
CA ASN A 120 -0.61 16.55 -22.51
C ASN A 120 -0.29 16.74 -21.02
N GLU A 121 0.74 16.05 -20.51
CA GLU A 121 1.20 16.18 -19.12
C GLU A 121 2.30 17.24 -18.97
N MET A 122 2.82 17.78 -20.08
CA MET A 122 3.79 18.86 -20.07
C MET A 122 3.08 20.20 -19.89
N PRO A 123 3.45 21.03 -18.89
CA PRO A 123 2.92 22.37 -18.76
C PRO A 123 3.19 23.21 -20.01
N GLN A 124 2.23 24.06 -20.37
CA GLN A 124 2.43 25.02 -21.44
C GLN A 124 3.61 25.94 -21.08
N HIS A 125 4.57 26.04 -21.99
CA HIS A 125 5.75 26.87 -21.83
C HIS A 125 6.10 27.50 -23.17
N THR A 126 6.87 28.60 -23.14
CA THR A 126 7.37 29.28 -24.34
C THR A 126 8.86 29.49 -24.19
N HIS A 127 9.57 29.52 -25.32
CA HIS A 127 10.98 29.85 -25.39
C HIS A 127 11.13 31.15 -26.18
N SER A 128 11.89 32.11 -25.64
CA SER A 128 12.35 33.28 -26.37
C SER A 128 13.88 33.28 -26.38
N PHE A 129 14.47 33.54 -27.54
CA PHE A 129 15.89 33.83 -27.63
C PHE A 129 16.10 34.88 -28.72
N ASP A 130 17.00 35.84 -28.46
CA ASP A 130 17.46 36.83 -29.43
C ASP A 130 18.83 36.39 -29.93
N GLY A 131 18.98 36.19 -31.24
CA GLY A 131 20.25 35.82 -31.87
C GLY A 131 20.64 36.83 -32.94
N SER A 132 21.80 37.49 -32.80
CA SER A 132 22.43 38.22 -33.89
C SER A 132 23.68 37.47 -34.36
N ARG A 133 23.78 37.22 -35.67
CA ARG A 133 25.02 36.76 -36.29
C ARG A 133 25.65 37.96 -36.98
N GLY A 134 26.86 38.33 -36.56
CA GLY A 134 27.67 39.27 -37.33
C GLY A 134 28.09 38.58 -38.63
N GLU A 135 27.53 39.00 -39.75
CA GLU A 135 27.91 38.51 -41.07
C GLU A 135 28.71 39.62 -41.76
N ARG A 136 29.93 39.30 -42.24
CA ARG A 136 30.68 40.25 -43.06
C ARG A 136 30.07 40.22 -44.46
N VAL A 137 29.17 41.16 -44.72
CA VAL A 137 28.71 41.41 -46.08
C VAL A 137 29.84 42.15 -46.79
N VAL A 138 30.47 41.51 -47.77
CA VAL A 138 31.42 42.17 -48.66
C VAL A 138 30.61 42.66 -49.85
N ASP A 139 30.25 43.94 -49.87
CA ASP A 139 29.80 44.61 -51.09
C ASP A 139 31.00 45.31 -51.74
N ASP A 140 30.97 45.49 -53.06
CA ASP A 140 32.12 45.89 -53.90
C ASP A 140 32.62 47.32 -53.60
N TRP A 141 31.95 48.06 -52.70
CA TRP A 141 32.20 49.49 -52.46
C TRP A 141 32.19 49.99 -51.00
N ASP A 142 31.96 49.19 -49.96
CA ASP A 142 32.31 49.56 -48.58
C ASP A 142 32.03 48.42 -47.57
N ASN A 143 32.82 48.36 -46.49
CA ASN A 143 32.66 47.34 -45.45
C ASN A 143 31.56 47.76 -44.44
N GLU A 144 30.30 47.46 -44.73
CA GLU A 144 29.20 47.66 -43.77
C GLU A 144 28.93 46.37 -42.97
N TRP A 145 28.94 46.47 -41.64
CA TRP A 145 28.55 45.37 -40.76
C TRP A 145 27.03 45.24 -40.74
N GLY A 146 26.48 44.35 -41.56
CA GLY A 146 25.05 44.02 -41.56
C GLY A 146 24.69 42.97 -40.51
N HIS A 147 23.49 43.08 -39.93
CA HIS A 147 22.88 42.04 -39.11
C HIS A 147 21.77 41.33 -39.88
N ARG A 148 21.88 40.01 -40.06
CA ARG A 148 20.76 39.16 -40.52
C ARG A 148 20.09 38.49 -39.33
N ASN A 149 18.76 38.59 -39.26
CA ASN A 149 17.95 37.83 -38.33
C ASN A 149 17.75 36.42 -38.88
N GLU A 150 18.42 35.43 -38.29
CA GLU A 150 18.23 34.00 -38.59
C GLU A 150 17.28 33.39 -37.55
N ARG A 151 16.25 32.66 -37.98
CA ARG A 151 15.45 31.81 -37.08
C ARG A 151 16.33 30.64 -36.66
N ARG A 152 16.68 30.57 -35.37
CA ARG A 152 17.33 29.40 -34.77
C ARG A 152 16.31 28.60 -33.96
N GLU A 153 16.57 27.33 -33.76
CA GLU A 153 15.78 26.51 -32.88
C GLU A 153 16.74 25.86 -31.90
N THR A 154 16.35 25.75 -30.64
CA THR A 154 17.12 24.95 -29.68
C THR A 154 16.95 23.49 -30.05
N GLU A 155 17.97 22.70 -29.74
CA GLU A 155 17.82 21.25 -29.87
C GLU A 155 16.81 20.72 -28.82
N PRO A 156 16.06 19.65 -29.13
CA PRO A 156 15.24 18.98 -28.16
C PRO A 156 16.06 18.50 -26.95
N ALA A 157 15.55 18.72 -25.74
CA ALA A 157 16.15 18.21 -24.51
C ALA A 157 15.28 17.11 -23.89
N GLY A 158 15.94 16.12 -23.29
CA GLY A 158 15.30 14.96 -22.66
C GLY A 158 15.29 13.70 -23.53
N LYS A 159 15.33 12.53 -22.90
CA LYS A 159 15.36 11.22 -23.58
C LYS A 159 13.98 10.58 -23.76
N GLY A 160 12.99 11.06 -23.01
CA GLY A 160 11.64 10.50 -23.02
C GLY A 160 11.55 9.08 -22.46
N ASP A 161 12.52 8.67 -21.64
CA ASP A 161 12.51 7.39 -20.95
C ASP A 161 11.46 7.39 -19.82
N PRO A 162 10.75 6.27 -19.58
CA PRO A 162 9.87 6.13 -18.42
C PRO A 162 10.65 6.29 -17.10
N HIS A 163 10.02 6.89 -16.09
CA HIS A 163 10.57 6.99 -14.74
C HIS A 163 9.84 6.07 -13.76
N ASN A 164 10.52 5.66 -12.68
CA ASN A 164 9.92 4.88 -11.61
C ASN A 164 8.72 5.63 -11.00
N ASN A 165 7.62 4.92 -10.79
CA ASN A 165 6.41 5.40 -10.14
C ASN A 165 6.08 4.62 -8.84
N MET A 166 6.96 3.69 -8.43
CA MET A 166 6.82 2.99 -7.16
C MET A 166 7.38 3.82 -6.01
N PRO A 167 6.59 4.11 -4.95
CA PRO A 167 7.12 4.67 -3.71
C PRO A 167 8.08 3.66 -3.04
N PRO A 168 8.91 4.07 -2.07
CA PRO A 168 9.66 3.13 -1.24
C PRO A 168 8.71 2.09 -0.60
N TYR A 169 9.05 0.81 -0.69
CA TYR A 169 8.21 -0.28 -0.21
C TYR A 169 9.00 -1.38 0.50
N VAL A 170 8.29 -2.13 1.34
CA VAL A 170 8.74 -3.41 1.92
C VAL A 170 7.75 -4.47 1.47
N VAL A 171 8.25 -5.62 1.04
CA VAL A 171 7.42 -6.73 0.57
C VAL A 171 6.97 -7.55 1.77
N VAL A 172 5.66 -7.77 1.86
CA VAL A 172 5.01 -8.68 2.81
C VAL A 172 4.08 -9.62 2.05
N ASN A 173 3.78 -10.77 2.64
CA ASN A 173 2.82 -11.71 2.09
C ASN A 173 1.40 -11.28 2.46
N PHE A 174 0.50 -11.32 1.49
CA PHE A 174 -0.93 -11.28 1.72
C PHE A 174 -1.44 -12.72 1.76
N CYS A 175 -2.08 -13.12 2.85
CA CYS A 175 -2.58 -14.48 3.04
C CYS A 175 -4.08 -14.47 3.33
N HIS A 176 -4.80 -15.48 2.84
CA HIS A 176 -6.20 -15.68 3.16
C HIS A 176 -6.47 -17.17 3.40
N LEU A 177 -7.50 -17.45 4.20
CA LEU A 177 -7.98 -18.81 4.38
C LEU A 177 -8.86 -19.18 3.18
N GLU A 178 -8.51 -20.26 2.49
CA GLU A 178 -9.34 -20.81 1.42
C GLU A 178 -10.43 -21.67 2.07
N LYS A 179 -11.70 -21.33 1.81
CA LYS A 179 -12.84 -22.15 2.25
C LYS A 179 -12.85 -23.42 1.40
N GLU A 180 -13.06 -24.57 2.02
CA GLU A 180 -13.31 -25.80 1.28
C GLU A 180 -14.52 -25.58 0.36
N THR A 181 -14.30 -25.67 -0.94
CA THR A 181 -15.39 -25.67 -1.92
C THR A 181 -16.18 -26.95 -1.72
N GLN A 182 -17.40 -26.83 -1.20
CA GLN A 182 -18.36 -27.92 -1.16
C GLN A 182 -18.70 -28.25 -2.62
N THR A 183 -18.12 -29.32 -3.15
CA THR A 183 -18.49 -29.87 -4.46
C THR A 183 -19.83 -30.57 -4.31
N ASP A 184 -20.87 -29.99 -4.90
CA ASP A 184 -22.17 -30.64 -5.11
C ASP A 184 -22.06 -31.82 -6.10
#